data_AF-A0A2V5THQ1-F1
#
_entry.id   AF-A0A2V5THQ1-F1
#
_cell.length_a   1.000
_cell.length_b   1.000
_cell.length_c   1.000
_cell.angle_alpha   90.00
_cell.angle_beta   90.00
_cell.angle_gamma   90.00
#
_symmetry.space_group_name_H-M   'P 1'
#
loop_
_entity.id
_entity.type
_entity.pdbx_description
1 polymer ?
#
loop_
_entity_poly.entity_id
_entity_poly.type
_entity_poly.pdbx_seq_one_letter_code
_entity_poly.pdbx_strand_id
1 'polypeptide(L)' 'MDYADITEAFKPLWEQLDHRYLNEIPGLENPTSENIAVWIWERLKPVLPPLSEVIIAETCMARCVYRGQA' A
#
# COMPACT_ATOMS: atom_id res chain seq x y z
N MET A 1 15.96 8.80 8.13
CA MET A 1 14.52 8.51 8.24
C MET A 1 14.37 7.41 9.25
N ASP A 2 13.58 7.65 10.28
CA ASP A 2 13.27 6.68 11.31
C ASP A 2 12.19 5.70 10.80
N TYR A 3 12.12 4.50 11.38
CA TYR A 3 10.99 3.60 11.16
C TYR A 3 9.66 4.18 11.66
N ALA A 4 9.71 5.03 12.69
CA ALA A 4 8.55 5.76 13.18
C ALA A 4 7.96 6.67 12.09
N ASP A 5 8.81 7.37 11.32
CA ASP A 5 8.35 8.26 10.23
C ASP A 5 7.58 7.48 9.15
N ILE A 6 8.04 6.26 8.82
CA ILE A 6 7.37 5.38 7.84
C ILE A 6 5.99 4.96 8.37
N THR A 7 5.93 4.58 9.64
CA THR A 7 4.70 4.12 10.29
C THR A 7 3.66 5.24 10.31
N GLU A 8 4.07 6.45 10.71
CA GLU A 8 3.18 7.62 10.73
C GLU A 8 2.71 8.02 9.34
N ALA A 9 3.57 7.94 8.32
CA ALA A 9 3.19 8.21 6.93
C ALA A 9 2.18 7.18 6.38
N PHE A 10 2.29 5.92 6.79
CA PHE A 10 1.40 4.85 6.32
C PHE A 10 0.09 4.74 7.10
N LYS A 11 0.06 5.18 8.36
CA LYS A 11 -1.09 5.06 9.27
C LYS A 11 -2.44 5.53 8.67
N PRO A 12 -2.53 6.66 7.96
CA PRO A 12 -3.80 7.10 7.36
C PRO A 12 -4.33 6.15 6.28
N LEU A 13 -3.43 5.44 5.58
CA LEU A 13 -3.80 4.43 4.59
C LEU A 13 -4.20 3.13 5.29
N TRP A 14 -3.48 2.75 6.34
CA TRP A 14 -3.80 1.58 7.16
C TRP A 14 -5.22 1.66 7.73
N GLU A 15 -5.62 2.81 8.29
CA GLU A 15 -6.96 3.01 8.86
C GLU A 15 -8.11 2.93 7.82
N GLN A 16 -7.79 3.11 6.53
CA GLN A 16 -8.76 2.92 5.44
C GLN A 16 -8.89 1.45 5.01
N LEU A 17 -7.85 0.64 5.22
CA LEU A 17 -7.78 -0.75 4.77
C LEU A 17 -8.20 -1.72 5.88
N ASP A 18 -7.73 -1.50 7.10
CA ASP A 18 -7.93 -2.40 8.23
C ASP A 18 -9.40 -2.44 8.68
N HIS A 19 -9.92 -3.65 8.90
CA HIS A 19 -11.33 -3.89 9.26
C HIS A 19 -12.35 -3.25 8.29
N ARG A 20 -12.00 -3.09 7.00
CA ARG A 20 -12.90 -2.56 5.95
C ARG A 20 -13.10 -3.53 4.81
N TYR A 21 -14.19 -3.34 4.08
CA TYR A 21 -14.42 -4.04 2.82
C TYR A 21 -13.70 -3.29 1.69
N LEU A 22 -12.63 -3.88 1.16
CA LEU A 22 -11.71 -3.20 0.24
C LEU A 22 -12.39 -2.72 -1.04
N ASN A 23 -13.41 -3.43 -1.53
CA ASN A 23 -14.15 -3.08 -2.74
C ASN A 23 -14.92 -1.76 -2.64
N GLU A 24 -15.19 -1.25 -1.44
CA GLU A 24 -15.86 0.04 -1.22
C GLU A 24 -14.89 1.22 -1.22
N ILE A 25 -13.59 0.95 -1.21
CA ILE A 25 -12.55 1.98 -1.20
C ILE A 25 -12.36 2.47 -2.65
N PRO A 26 -12.47 3.79 -2.92
CA PRO A 26 -12.26 4.32 -4.27
C PRO A 26 -10.88 3.95 -4.83
N GLY A 27 -10.87 3.35 -6.03
CA GLY A 27 -9.68 2.83 -6.70
C GLY A 27 -9.27 1.41 -6.29
N LEU A 28 -10.04 0.73 -5.43
CA LEU A 28 -9.88 -0.68 -5.07
C LEU A 28 -11.13 -1.51 -5.37
N GLU A 29 -11.89 -1.13 -6.40
CA GLU A 29 -13.11 -1.83 -6.81
C GLU A 29 -12.83 -3.31 -7.16
N ASN A 30 -11.61 -3.58 -7.64
CA ASN A 30 -11.04 -4.92 -7.82
C ASN A 30 -9.74 -5.09 -6.99
N PRO A 31 -9.83 -5.48 -5.70
CA PRO A 31 -8.73 -5.42 -4.75
C PRO A 31 -7.81 -6.65 -4.84
N THR A 32 -7.18 -6.87 -6.00
CA THR A 32 -6.10 -7.87 -6.11
C THR A 32 -4.82 -7.37 -5.43
N SER A 33 -3.90 -8.28 -5.11
CA SER A 33 -2.61 -7.92 -4.48
C SER A 33 -1.84 -6.87 -5.29
N GLU A 34 -1.88 -6.95 -6.62
CA GLU A 34 -1.26 -6.00 -7.54
C GLU A 34 -1.92 -4.62 -7.45
N ASN A 35 -3.25 -4.57 -7.51
CA ASN A 35 -4.00 -3.32 -7.46
C ASN A 35 -3.85 -2.62 -6.11
N ILE A 36 -3.84 -3.37 -5.01
CA ILE A 36 -3.57 -2.85 -3.68
C ILE A 36 -2.15 -2.26 -3.60
N ALA A 37 -1.14 -2.96 -4.15
CA ALA A 37 0.23 -2.49 -4.13
C ALA A 37 0.39 -1.15 -4.89
N VAL A 38 -0.23 -1.03 -6.06
CA VAL A 38 -0.25 0.21 -6.85
C VAL A 38 -1.00 1.32 -6.11
N TRP A 39 -2.17 1.01 -5.55
CA TRP A 39 -3.00 1.98 -4.81
C TRP A 39 -2.27 2.58 -3.61
N ILE A 40 -1.54 1.74 -2.85
CA ILE A 40 -0.70 2.18 -1.74
C ILE A 40 0.47 3.02 -2.26
N TRP A 41 1.14 2.58 -3.32
CA TRP A 41 2.26 3.30 -3.91
C TRP A 41 1.89 4.72 -4.33
N GLU A 42 0.81 4.89 -5.09
CA GLU A 42 0.37 6.20 -5.61
C GLU A 42 0.09 7.21 -4.48
N ARG A 43 -0.38 6.73 -3.33
CA ARG A 43 -0.70 7.56 -2.17
C ARG A 43 0.49 7.79 -1.26
N LEU A 44 1.37 6.79 -1.14
CA LEU A 44 2.52 6.84 -0.22
C LEU A 44 3.74 7.51 -0.87
N LYS A 45 3.96 7.40 -2.18
CA LYS A 45 5.13 7.97 -2.87
C LYS A 45 5.25 9.50 -2.74
N PRO A 46 4.17 10.31 -2.82
CA PRO A 46 4.26 11.76 -2.64
C PRO A 46 4.65 12.18 -1.21
N VAL A 47 4.22 11.43 -0.19
CA VAL A 47 4.50 11.71 1.22
C VAL A 47 5.81 11.07 1.71
N LEU A 48 6.23 9.98 1.05
CA LEU A 48 7.44 9.23 1.31
C LEU A 48 8.28 9.15 0.01
N PRO A 49 8.95 10.25 -0.41
CA PRO A 49 9.77 10.27 -1.62
C PRO A 49 10.80 9.13 -1.75
N PRO A 50 11.47 8.67 -0.68
CA PRO A 50 12.45 7.57 -0.78
C PRO A 50 11.80 6.18 -0.90
N LEU A 51 10.47 6.06 -0.99
CA LEU A 51 9.78 4.78 -1.18
C LEU A 51 10.30 4.09 -2.46
N SER A 52 10.81 2.87 -2.29
CA SER A 52 11.40 2.07 -3.37
C SER A 52 10.60 0.83 -3.72
N GLU A 53 9.83 0.30 -2.78
CA GLU A 53 9.11 -0.96 -2.94
C GLU A 53 7.89 -1.02 -2.00
N VAL A 54 6.80 -1.59 -2.50
CA VAL A 54 5.61 -1.99 -1.72
C VAL A 54 5.41 -3.49 -1.93
N ILE A 55 5.32 -4.24 -0.83
CA ILE A 55 5.08 -5.69 -0.84
C ILE A 55 3.73 -5.96 -0.20
N ILE A 56 2.87 -6.70 -0.90
CA ILE A 56 1.58 -7.17 -0.38
C ILE A 56 1.61 -8.68 -0.31
N ALA A 57 1.37 -9.24 0.87
CA ALA A 57 1.25 -10.68 1.09
C ALA A 57 -0.21 -11.00 1.41
N GLU A 58 -0.94 -11.56 0.44
CA GLU A 58 -2.32 -11.99 0.63
C GLU A 58 -2.39 -13.22 1.54
N THR A 59 -1.42 -14.11 1.40
CA THR A 59 -1.24 -15.28 2.27
C THR A 59 0.24 -15.44 2.60
N CYS A 60 0.57 -16.37 3.49
CA CYS A 60 1.97 -16.69 3.82
C CYS A 60 2.79 -17.18 2.61
N MET A 61 2.13 -17.67 1.55
CA MET A 61 2.79 -18.27 0.38
C MET A 61 2.63 -17.45 -0.90
N ALA A 62 1.76 -16.45 -0.92
CA ALA A 62 1.51 -15.61 -2.09
C ALA A 62 1.77 -14.13 -1.76
N ARG A 63 2.67 -13.52 -2.53
CA ARG A 63 3.02 -12.10 -2.40
C ARG A 63 3.15 -11.43 -3.77
N CYS A 64 2.75 -10.17 -3.82
CA CYS A 64 3.02 -9.23 -4.90
C CYS A 64 4.08 -8.22 -4.46
N VAL A 65 4.95 -7.82 -5.39
CA VAL A 65 5.99 -6.81 -5.17
C VAL A 65 5.86 -5.75 -6.26
N TYR A 66 5.69 -4.49 -5.85
CA TYR A 66 5.59 -3.35 -6.75
C TYR A 66 6.70 -2.34 -6.46
N ARG A 67 7.40 -1.88 -7.50
CA ARG A 67 8.56 -0.97 -7.39
C ARG A 67 8.37 0.38 -8.10
N GLY A 68 7.16 0.67 -8.56
CA GLY A 68 6.88 1.88 -9.34
C GLY A 68 7.52 1.89 -10.73
N GLN A 69 7.28 2.97 -11.47
CA GLN A 69 8.09 3.34 -12.63
C GLN A 69 9.24 4.27 -12.19
N ALA A 70 10.39 4.13 -12.85
CA ALA A 70 11.60 4.90 -12.60
C ALA A 70 11.42 6.39 -12.90
#